data_AF-A0AAN6JLX1-F1
#
_entry.id   AF-A0AAN6JLX1-F1
#
_cell.length_a   1.000
_cell.length_b   1.000
_cell.length_c   1.000
_cell.angle_alpha   90.00
_cell.angle_beta   90.00
_cell.angle_gamma   90.00
#
_symmetry.space_group_name_H-M   'P 1'
#
loop_
_entity.id
_entity.type
_entity.pdbx_description
1 polymer ?
#
loop_
_entity_poly.entity_id
_entity_poly.type
_entity_poly.pdbx_seq_one_letter_code
_entity_poly.pdbx_strand_id
1 'polypeptide(L)' 'MAAPAPAPAAAPAAPAAASASALSASAHILPLELIDRCIGSSIWVILKGNREMVGTLLGFDDYVNMVLENVTE' A
#
# COMPACT_ATOMS: atom_id res chain seq x y z
N MET A 1 20.42 11.04 11.99
CA MET A 1 19.34 11.80 12.65
C MET A 1 18.17 11.78 11.69
N ALA A 2 17.04 11.21 12.13
CA ALA A 2 15.93 10.76 11.29
C ALA A 2 14.85 11.84 11.08
N ALA A 3 14.19 11.76 9.91
CA ALA A 3 12.90 12.34 9.49
C ALA A 3 12.84 13.88 9.23
N PRO A 4 12.03 14.36 8.26
CA PRO A 4 10.89 13.68 7.62
C PRO A 4 10.97 13.55 6.08
N ALA A 5 10.41 12.46 5.57
CA ALA A 5 10.06 12.31 4.16
C ALA A 5 9.09 13.44 3.75
N PRO A 6 9.29 14.06 2.57
CA PRO A 6 8.31 15.00 2.05
C PRO A 6 7.03 14.21 1.75
N ALA A 7 5.94 14.56 2.41
CA ALA A 7 4.61 14.19 1.97
C ALA A 7 4.22 15.10 0.80
N PRO A 8 4.15 14.62 -0.46
CA PRO A 8 3.32 15.29 -1.44
C PRO A 8 1.87 14.95 -1.14
N ALA A 9 1.15 15.99 -0.73
CA ALA A 9 -0.28 16.10 -0.74
C ALA A 9 -0.90 15.60 -2.05
N ALA A 10 -1.63 14.49 -2.00
CA ALA A 10 -2.83 14.23 -2.81
C ALA A 10 -3.51 12.91 -2.37
N ALA A 11 -3.92 12.84 -1.11
CA ALA A 11 -5.09 12.03 -0.78
C ALA A 11 -6.32 12.83 -1.24
N PRO A 12 -7.03 12.45 -2.32
CA PRO A 12 -8.36 12.98 -2.52
C PRO A 12 -9.24 12.44 -1.39
N ALA A 13 -9.94 13.34 -0.73
CA ALA A 13 -10.95 13.03 0.25
C ALA A 13 -12.02 12.10 -0.36
N ALA A 14 -12.04 10.85 0.05
CA ALA A 14 -13.27 10.06 0.10
C ALA A 14 -13.84 10.20 1.52
N PRO A 15 -15.05 10.76 1.70
CA PRO A 15 -15.64 10.98 3.01
C PRO A 15 -16.29 9.69 3.54
N ALA A 16 -16.40 9.62 4.88
CA ALA A 16 -17.39 8.88 5.65
C ALA A 16 -17.28 7.34 5.79
N ALA A 17 -16.93 6.95 7.02
CA ALA A 17 -17.62 5.93 7.82
C ALA A 17 -17.73 4.49 7.28
N ALA A 18 -16.80 3.63 7.69
CA ALA A 18 -17.11 2.24 7.98
C ALA A 18 -16.27 1.75 9.17
N SER A 19 -16.96 1.29 10.21
CA SER A 19 -16.47 0.82 11.51
C SER A 19 -15.23 -0.07 11.45
N ALA A 20 -14.18 0.29 12.20
CA ALA A 20 -13.11 -0.65 12.56
C ALA A 20 -13.46 -1.36 13.88
N SER A 21 -14.49 -2.21 13.83
CA SER A 21 -14.70 -3.25 14.84
C SER A 21 -14.39 -4.60 14.19
N ALA A 22 -13.17 -5.08 14.38
CA ALA A 22 -12.71 -6.46 14.23
C ALA A 22 -11.26 -6.49 14.76
N LEU A 23 -11.07 -6.51 16.07
CA LEU A 23 -10.98 -7.74 16.87
C LEU A 23 -9.91 -8.69 16.31
N SER A 24 -8.73 -8.67 16.95
CA SER A 24 -7.84 -9.82 17.18
C SER A 24 -7.94 -10.95 16.16
N ALA A 25 -7.25 -10.82 15.03
CA ALA A 25 -6.80 -11.99 14.31
C ALA A 25 -5.28 -12.02 14.46
N SER A 26 -4.78 -12.93 15.29
CA SER A 26 -3.41 -13.45 15.17
C SER A 26 -3.31 -14.20 13.85
N ALA A 27 -3.51 -13.48 12.75
CA ALA A 27 -3.53 -14.02 11.42
C ALA A 27 -2.08 -14.10 10.99
N HIS A 28 -1.52 -15.30 11.05
CA HIS A 28 -0.39 -15.67 10.21
C HIS A 28 -0.86 -15.60 8.74
N ILE A 29 -1.13 -14.40 8.26
CA ILE A 29 -1.44 -14.13 6.88
C ILE A 29 -0.13 -14.29 6.11
N LEU A 30 -0.16 -15.13 5.08
CA LEU A 30 0.98 -15.25 4.19
C LEU A 30 1.21 -13.88 3.55
N PRO A 31 2.47 -13.42 3.42
CA PRO A 31 2.77 -12.12 2.83
C PRO A 31 2.13 -11.94 1.43
N LEU A 32 2.04 -13.04 0.68
CA LEU A 32 1.39 -13.10 -0.63
C LEU A 32 -0.13 -12.89 -0.54
N GLU A 33 -0.79 -13.46 0.47
CA GLU A 33 -2.23 -13.29 0.69
C GLU A 33 -2.56 -11.84 1.12
N LEU A 34 -1.66 -11.19 1.85
CA LEU A 34 -1.81 -9.77 2.16
C LEU A 34 -1.77 -8.91 0.89
N ILE A 35 -0.83 -9.18 -0.01
CA ILE A 35 -0.69 -8.44 -1.27
C ILE A 35 -1.90 -8.70 -2.17
N ASP A 36 -2.38 -9.93 -2.24
CA ASP A 36 -3.58 -10.31 -3.00
C ASP A 36 -4.83 -9.54 -2.53
N ARG A 37 -5.02 -9.42 -1.21
CA ARG A 37 -6.11 -8.61 -0.64
C ARG A 37 -5.96 -7.10 -0.88
N CYS A 38 -4.76 -6.63 -1.19
CA CYS A 38 -4.47 -5.23 -1.48
C CYS A 38 -4.52 -4.88 -2.98
N ILE A 39 -4.82 -5.83 -3.87
CA ILE A 39 -5.05 -5.56 -5.31
C ILE A 39 -6.27 -4.64 -5.47
N GLY A 40 -6.14 -3.62 -6.30
CA GLY A 40 -7.16 -2.58 -6.52
C GLY A 40 -7.17 -1.47 -5.46
N SER A 41 -6.33 -1.57 -4.43
CA SER A 41 -6.13 -0.51 -3.43
C SER A 41 -4.86 0.29 -3.71
N SER A 42 -4.83 1.55 -3.25
CA SER A 42 -3.62 2.36 -3.28
C SER A 42 -2.61 1.82 -2.26
N ILE A 43 -1.44 1.41 -2.76
CA ILE A 43 -0.33 0.90 -1.95
C ILE A 43 0.83 1.87 -1.98
N TRP A 44 1.63 1.84 -0.91
CA TRP A 44 2.87 2.59 -0.83
C TRP A 44 4.05 1.63 -0.87
N VAL A 45 4.88 1.75 -1.90
CA VAL A 45 6.06 0.92 -2.13
C VAL A 45 7.31 1.72 -1.79
N ILE A 46 8.11 1.18 -0.87
CA ILE A 46 9.39 1.76 -0.48
C ILE A 46 10.49 0.87 -1.04
N LEU A 47 11.22 1.39 -2.02
CA LEU A 47 12.35 0.69 -2.62
C LEU A 47 13.64 1.00 -1.87
N LYS A 48 14.62 0.13 -2.06
CA LYS A 48 15.98 0.36 -1.60
C LYS A 48 16.57 1.58 -2.32
N GLY A 49 17.23 2.46 -1.56
CA GLY A 49 17.82 3.70 -2.10
C GLY A 49 16.93 4.93 -1.96
N ASN A 50 16.03 4.95 -0.96
CA ASN A 50 15.19 6.11 -0.62
C ASN A 50 14.24 6.53 -1.74
N ARG A 51 13.88 5.60 -2.63
CA ARG A 51 12.83 5.81 -3.62
C ARG A 51 11.54 5.26 -3.07
N GLU A 52 10.53 6.09 -3.03
CA GLU A 52 9.20 5.75 -2.59
C GLU A 52 8.22 6.02 -3.72
N MET A 53 7.16 5.23 -3.81
CA MET A 53 6.15 5.43 -4.84
C MET A 53 4.80 4.94 -4.36
N VAL A 54 3.76 5.72 -4.64
CA VAL A 54 2.37 5.42 -4.28
C VAL A 54 1.60 5.17 -5.57
N GLY A 55 0.84 4.08 -5.62
CA GLY A 55 0.00 3.78 -6.77
C GLY A 55 -0.99 2.66 -6.49
N THR A 56 -1.94 2.47 -7.40
CA THR A 56 -2.95 1.41 -7.27
C THR A 56 -2.36 0.08 -7.73
N LEU A 57 -2.33 -0.93 -6.87
CA LEU A 57 -1.81 -2.26 -7.23
C LEU A 57 -2.77 -2.94 -8.22
N LEU A 58 -2.35 -3.16 -9.46
CA LEU A 58 -3.10 -3.92 -10.46
C LEU A 58 -2.89 -5.43 -10.33
N GLY A 59 -1.70 -5.84 -9.87
CA GLY A 59 -1.37 -7.25 -9.70
C GLY A 59 0.06 -7.44 -9.22
N PHE A 60 0.35 -8.66 -8.77
CA PHE A 60 1.68 -9.10 -8.37
C PHE A 60 1.96 -10.51 -8.94
N ASP A 61 3.23 -10.91 -9.02
CA ASP A 61 3.64 -12.25 -9.42
C ASP A 61 4.29 -13.04 -8.25
N ASP A 62 4.64 -14.31 -8.51
CA ASP A 62 5.32 -15.18 -7.53
C ASP A 62 6.69 -14.64 -7.07
N TYR A 63 7.27 -13.69 -7.80
CA TYR A 63 8.52 -13.00 -7.49
C TYR A 63 8.32 -11.65 -6.79
N VAL A 64 7.09 -11.29 -6.43
CA VAL A 64 6.72 -10.01 -5.79
C VAL A 64 7.02 -8.79 -6.68
N ASN A 65 7.07 -8.98 -8.00
CA ASN A 65 7.02 -7.87 -8.93
C ASN A 65 5.59 -7.31 -8.94
N MET A 66 5.45 -6.03 -8.63
CA MET A 66 4.16 -5.36 -8.54
C MET A 66 3.91 -4.49 -9.77
N VAL A 67 2.72 -4.60 -10.34
CA VAL A 67 2.23 -3.71 -11.40
C VAL A 67 1.36 -2.65 -10.75
N LEU A 68 1.73 -1.38 -10.90
CA LEU A 68 0.98 -0.26 -10.33
C LEU A 68 0.43 0.66 -11.44
N GLU A 69 -0.78 1.15 -11.22
CA GLU A 69 -1.43 2.18 -12.05
C GLU A 69 -1.45 3.53 -11.32
N ASN A 70 -1.41 4.62 -12.09
CA ASN A 70 -1.52 6.00 -11.59
C ASN A 70 -0.48 6.32 -10.49
N VAL A 71 0.78 5.93 -10.75
CA VAL A 71 1.90 6.03 -9.79
C VAL A 71 2.36 7.47 -9.60
N THR A 72 2.63 7.84 -8.35
CA THR A 72 3.29 9.09 -7.94
C THR A 72 4.61 8.74 -7.21
N GLU A 73 5.73 9.37 -7.60
CA GLU A 73 7.08 9.22 -7.01
C GLU A 73 7.36 10.23 -5.90
#